data_AF-A0AAP5YTN2-F1
#
_entry.id   AF-A0AAP5YTN2-F1
#
_cell.length_a   1.000
_cell.length_b   1.000
_cell.length_c   1.000
_cell.angle_alpha   90.00
_cell.angle_beta   90.00
_cell.angle_gamma   90.00
#
_symmetry.space_group_name_H-M   'P 1'
#
loop_
_entity.id
_entity.type
_entity.pdbx_description
1 polymer ?
#
loop_
_entity_poly.entity_id
_entity_poly.type
_entity_poly.pdbx_seq_one_letter_code
_entity_poly.pdbx_strand_id
1 'polypeptide(L)'
;MVSLRRYIPPPWVLVLIGLVLNIGAIIVTSLVLDKLGKQHSQLAEQTAENLYSIQLAWNSVETLERKREALLLHVHISQSVAIPLELEEVLAGHLSSWVLNESDEIKIDQLPQLMSKINQAQASYRDRIDNYYIENVELNEVMAKQDEKIAWYKNIGLFLQVFGLALILARDLARKQ
;
A
#
# COMPACT_ATOMS: atom_id res chain seq x y z
N MET A 1 -22.93 -66.50 10.44
CA MET A 1 -22.94 -65.24 11.21
C MET A 1 -21.51 -64.78 11.39
N VAL A 2 -21.04 -63.84 10.57
CA VAL A 2 -19.68 -63.28 10.67
C VAL A 2 -19.76 -62.09 11.62
N SER A 3 -19.16 -62.20 12.81
CA SER A 3 -19.08 -61.06 13.72
C SER A 3 -18.04 -60.09 13.18
N LEU A 4 -18.51 -58.95 12.65
CA LEU A 4 -17.67 -57.80 12.36
C LEU A 4 -17.17 -57.25 13.71
N ARG A 5 -15.99 -57.71 14.11
CA ARG A 5 -15.26 -57.17 15.27
C ARG A 5 -14.88 -55.73 14.95
N ARG A 6 -15.76 -54.79 15.31
CA ARG A 6 -15.50 -53.34 15.21
C ARG A 6 -14.23 -53.03 16.01
N TYR A 7 -13.16 -52.74 15.29
CA TYR A 7 -11.92 -52.22 15.84
C TYR A 7 -12.19 -50.77 16.27
N ILE A 8 -12.76 -50.58 17.46
CA ILE A 8 -12.86 -49.26 18.07
C ILE A 8 -11.46 -48.97 18.62
N PRO A 9 -10.75 -47.95 18.11
CA PRO A 9 -9.43 -47.61 18.61
C PRO A 9 -9.51 -47.32 20.12
N PRO A 10 -8.48 -47.69 20.90
CA PRO A 10 -8.49 -47.47 22.33
C PRO A 10 -8.76 -45.99 22.66
N PRO A 11 -9.60 -45.67 23.67
CA PRO A 11 -10.01 -44.29 23.93
C PRO A 11 -8.86 -43.30 24.16
N TRP A 12 -7.72 -43.77 24.68
CA TRP A 12 -6.54 -42.93 24.88
C TRP A 12 -5.88 -42.47 23.58
N VAL A 13 -6.00 -43.24 22.49
CA VAL A 13 -5.49 -42.89 21.16
C VAL A 13 -6.27 -41.72 20.57
N LEU A 14 -7.60 -41.68 20.76
CA LEU A 14 -8.44 -40.57 20.31
C LEU A 14 -8.06 -39.24 20.97
N VAL A 15 -7.75 -39.28 22.27
CA VAL A 15 -7.29 -38.10 23.02
C VAL A 15 -5.92 -37.64 22.54
N LEU A 16 -4.99 -38.57 22.33
CA LEU A 16 -3.66 -38.25 21.82
C LEU A 16 -3.76 -37.55 20.44
N ILE A 17 -4.56 -38.10 19.53
CA ILE A 17 -4.79 -37.52 18.20
C ILE A 17 -5.42 -36.12 18.34
N GLY A 18 -6.46 -35.97 19.16
CA GLY A 18 -7.09 -34.67 19.37
C GLY A 18 -6.15 -33.61 19.94
N LEU A 19 -5.24 -34.01 20.82
CA LEU A 19 -4.23 -33.12 21.41
C LEU A 19 -3.15 -32.74 20.38
N VAL A 20 -2.67 -33.69 19.59
CA VAL A 20 -1.74 -33.42 18.48
C VAL A 20 -2.34 -32.46 17.46
N LEU A 21 -3.62 -32.62 17.10
CA LEU A 21 -4.30 -31.73 16.18
C LEU A 21 -4.42 -30.30 16.72
N ASN A 22 -4.75 -30.15 18.01
CA ASN A 22 -4.80 -28.83 18.64
C ASN A 22 -3.41 -28.16 18.68
N ILE A 23 -2.36 -28.91 19.01
CA ILE A 23 -0.98 -28.40 18.93
C ILE A 23 -0.65 -28.01 17.48
N GLY A 24 -1.03 -28.83 16.50
CA GLY A 24 -0.86 -28.52 15.08
C GLY A 24 -1.55 -27.22 14.68
N ALA A 25 -2.79 -26.98 15.15
CA ALA A 25 -3.52 -25.73 14.92
C ALA A 25 -2.79 -24.51 15.49
N ILE A 26 -2.23 -24.63 16.70
CA ILE A 26 -1.43 -23.58 17.32
C ILE A 26 -0.19 -23.29 16.48
N ILE A 27 0.53 -24.32 16.02
CA ILE A 27 1.75 -24.16 15.21
C ILE A 27 1.43 -23.47 13.87
N VAL A 28 0.36 -23.87 13.19
CA VAL A 28 -0.08 -23.23 11.94
C VAL A 28 -0.36 -21.74 12.19
N THR A 29 -1.00 -21.42 13.31
CA THR A 29 -1.31 -20.04 13.67
C THR A 29 -0.04 -19.23 13.98
N SER A 30 0.81 -19.72 14.90
CA SER A 30 1.96 -18.96 15.39
C SER A 30 3.12 -18.85 14.39
N LEU A 31 3.30 -19.82 13.50
CA LEU A 31 4.41 -19.79 12.54
C LEU A 31 4.00 -19.26 11.17
N VAL A 32 2.84 -19.69 10.66
CA VAL A 32 2.46 -19.41 9.27
C VAL A 32 1.58 -18.17 9.18
N LEU A 33 0.54 -18.07 10.01
CA LEU A 33 -0.36 -16.90 9.98
C LEU A 33 0.32 -15.64 10.46
N ASP A 34 1.12 -15.70 11.52
CA ASP A 34 1.86 -14.52 12.01
C ASP A 34 2.86 -14.00 10.97
N LYS A 35 3.58 -14.92 10.29
CA LYS A 35 4.53 -14.54 9.24
C LYS A 35 3.82 -13.90 8.04
N LEU A 36 2.76 -14.52 7.55
CA LEU A 36 1.97 -13.97 6.43
C LEU A 36 1.32 -12.64 6.81
N GLY A 37 0.80 -12.52 8.04
CA GLY A 37 0.21 -11.28 8.55
C GLY A 37 1.23 -10.15 8.63
N LYS A 38 2.47 -10.43 9.07
CA LYS A 38 3.55 -9.44 9.08
C LYS A 38 3.93 -8.99 7.66
N GLN A 39 4.08 -9.93 6.73
CA GLN A 39 4.39 -9.60 5.33
C GLN A 39 3.27 -8.77 4.70
N HIS A 40 2.01 -9.13 4.94
CA HIS A 40 0.85 -8.38 4.47
C HIS A 40 0.84 -6.96 5.03
N SER A 41 1.12 -6.80 6.33
CA SER A 41 1.20 -5.47 6.96
C SER A 41 2.31 -4.60 6.37
N GLN A 42 3.45 -5.18 6.04
CA GLN A 42 4.56 -4.46 5.41
C GLN A 42 4.19 -3.97 4.00
N LEU A 43 3.52 -4.81 3.21
CA LEU A 43 3.03 -4.42 1.89
C LEU A 43 1.95 -3.33 2.00
N ALA A 44 1.06 -3.42 2.98
CA ALA A 44 0.03 -2.40 3.23
C ALA A 44 0.65 -1.04 3.60
N GLU A 45 1.72 -1.04 4.39
CA GLU A 45 2.49 0.16 4.74
C GLU A 45 3.13 0.79 3.49
N GLN A 46 3.79 -0.02 2.64
CA GLN A 46 4.35 0.44 1.37
C GLN A 46 3.29 1.05 0.45
N THR A 47 2.13 0.42 0.33
CA THR A 47 1.01 0.96 -0.46
C THR A 47 0.55 2.33 0.06
N ALA A 48 0.52 2.51 1.38
CA ALA A 48 0.17 3.78 2.01
C ALA A 48 1.24 4.87 1.79
N GLU A 49 2.52 4.52 1.89
CA GLU A 49 3.65 5.41 1.59
C GLU A 49 3.65 5.87 0.12
N ASN A 50 3.37 4.95 -0.79
CA ASN A 50 3.24 5.25 -2.22
C ASN A 50 2.04 6.17 -2.50
N LEU A 51 0.89 5.93 -1.86
CA LEU A 51 -0.27 6.80 -1.98
C LEU A 51 0.03 8.23 -1.48
N TYR A 52 0.75 8.35 -0.37
CA TYR A 52 1.22 9.63 0.14
C TYR A 52 2.16 10.33 -0.86
N SER A 53 3.09 9.59 -1.46
CA SER A 53 4.02 10.10 -2.48
C SER A 53 3.28 10.58 -3.73
N ILE A 54 2.24 9.87 -4.17
CA ILE A 54 1.34 10.29 -5.25
C ILE A 54 0.67 11.62 -4.90
N GLN A 55 0.14 11.78 -3.69
CA GLN A 55 -0.50 13.02 -3.26
C GLN A 55 0.47 14.20 -3.27
N LEU A 56 1.70 14.00 -2.79
CA LEU A 56 2.74 15.03 -2.82
C LEU A 56 3.11 15.44 -4.25
N ALA A 57 3.24 14.47 -5.16
CA ALA A 57 3.51 14.74 -6.57
C ALA A 57 2.35 15.51 -7.23
N TRP A 58 1.10 15.14 -6.97
CA TRP A 58 -0.08 15.87 -7.43
C TRP A 58 -0.11 17.31 -6.94
N ASN A 59 0.14 17.53 -5.63
CA ASN A 59 0.21 18.88 -5.06
C ASN A 59 1.33 19.71 -5.73
N SER A 60 2.44 19.07 -6.10
CA SER A 60 3.55 19.73 -6.81
C SER A 60 3.17 20.13 -8.24
N VAL A 61 2.46 19.25 -8.96
CA VAL A 61 1.92 19.54 -10.30
C VAL A 61 0.94 20.71 -10.24
N GLU A 62 0.00 20.67 -9.29
CA GLU A 62 -1.00 21.74 -9.12
C GLU A 62 -0.34 23.07 -8.74
N THR A 63 0.65 23.04 -7.83
CA THR A 63 1.40 24.24 -7.46
C THR A 63 2.14 24.83 -8.66
N LEU A 64 2.73 23.99 -9.51
CA LEU A 64 3.35 24.43 -10.76
C LEU A 64 2.34 25.08 -11.71
N GLU A 65 1.13 24.52 -11.82
CA GLU A 65 0.08 25.07 -12.66
C GLU A 65 -0.41 26.44 -12.17
N ARG A 66 -0.68 26.56 -10.86
CA ARG A 66 -1.06 27.85 -10.25
C ARG A 66 0.03 28.92 -10.43
N LYS A 67 1.31 28.53 -10.30
CA LYS A 67 2.43 29.42 -10.57
C LYS A 67 2.49 29.83 -12.04
N ARG A 68 2.26 28.89 -12.98
CA ARG A 68 2.19 29.17 -14.42
C ARG A 68 1.11 30.21 -14.71
N GLU A 69 -0.08 30.04 -14.16
CA GLU A 69 -1.20 30.99 -14.30
C GLU A 69 -0.82 32.37 -13.74
N ALA A 70 -0.23 32.43 -12.55
CA ALA A 70 0.21 33.68 -11.94
C ALA A 70 1.25 34.43 -12.80
N LEU A 71 2.20 33.71 -13.41
CA LEU A 71 3.19 34.30 -14.31
C LEU A 71 2.55 34.86 -15.59
N LEU A 72 1.62 34.11 -16.20
CA LEU A 72 0.93 34.57 -17.40
C LEU A 72 0.09 35.82 -17.11
N LEU A 73 -0.58 35.87 -15.95
CA LEU A 73 -1.30 37.06 -15.49
C LEU A 73 -0.36 38.25 -15.27
N HIS A 74 0.79 38.03 -14.64
CA HIS A 74 1.78 39.08 -14.42
C HIS A 74 2.32 39.65 -15.74
N VAL A 75 2.71 38.78 -16.68
CA VAL A 75 3.14 39.19 -18.02
C VAL A 75 2.04 39.98 -18.73
N HIS A 76 0.78 39.54 -18.65
CA HIS A 76 -0.34 40.27 -19.24
C HIS A 76 -0.54 41.67 -18.65
N ILE A 77 -0.46 41.82 -17.32
CA ILE A 77 -0.61 43.11 -16.64
C ILE A 77 0.57 44.04 -16.96
N SER A 78 1.80 43.51 -17.00
CA SER A 78 3.03 44.26 -17.29
C SER A 78 3.04 44.93 -18.66
N GLN A 79 2.27 44.41 -19.63
CA GLN A 79 2.09 45.02 -20.95
C GLN A 79 1.24 46.30 -20.91
N SER A 80 0.44 46.49 -19.85
CA SER A 80 -0.56 47.56 -19.75
C SER A 80 -0.23 48.62 -18.70
N VAL A 81 0.50 48.25 -17.64
CA VAL A 81 0.83 49.12 -16.50
C VAL A 81 2.26 48.82 -16.04
N ALA A 82 3.05 49.85 -15.77
CA ALA A 82 4.38 49.69 -15.18
C ALA A 82 4.25 49.09 -13.77
N ILE A 83 4.84 47.92 -13.56
CA ILE A 83 4.76 47.19 -12.29
C ILE A 83 5.82 47.72 -11.33
N PRO A 84 5.51 47.87 -10.02
CA PRO A 84 6.50 48.22 -9.00
C PRO A 84 7.63 47.19 -8.93
N LEU A 85 8.88 47.67 -8.87
CA LEU A 85 10.11 46.84 -8.86
C LEU A 85 10.10 45.77 -7.75
N GLU A 86 9.48 46.08 -6.60
CA GLU A 86 9.38 45.21 -5.43
C GLU A 86 8.60 43.91 -5.73
N LEU A 87 7.60 43.97 -6.61
CA LEU A 87 6.78 42.82 -6.98
C LEU A 87 7.53 41.89 -7.95
N GLU A 88 8.39 42.46 -8.78
CA GLU A 88 9.21 41.76 -9.76
C GLU A 88 10.33 40.95 -9.06
N GLU A 89 10.96 41.52 -8.03
CA GLU A 89 11.95 40.82 -7.19
C GLU A 89 11.36 39.63 -6.43
N VAL A 90 10.15 39.79 -5.87
CA VAL A 90 9.45 38.70 -5.15
C VAL A 90 9.09 37.55 -6.10
N LEU A 91 8.63 37.86 -7.31
CA LEU A 91 8.32 36.86 -8.33
C LEU A 91 9.58 36.14 -8.83
N ALA A 92 10.66 36.88 -9.07
CA ALA A 92 11.96 36.30 -9.44
C ALA A 92 12.47 35.33 -8.36
N GLY A 93 12.36 35.69 -7.08
CA GLY A 93 12.72 34.82 -5.95
C GLY A 93 11.86 33.54 -5.85
N HIS A 94 10.56 33.62 -6.18
CA HIS A 94 9.69 32.43 -6.20
C HIS A 94 9.93 31.51 -7.41
N LEU A 95 10.54 32.01 -8.48
CA LEU A 95 10.88 31.27 -9.69
C LEU A 95 12.30 30.68 -9.68
N SER A 96 13.26 31.36 -9.03
CA SER A 96 14.64 30.87 -8.89
C SER A 96 14.70 29.51 -8.18
N SER A 97 13.82 29.28 -7.22
CA SER A 97 13.76 27.99 -6.51
C SER A 97 13.29 26.80 -7.38
N TRP A 98 12.75 27.00 -8.59
CA TRP A 98 12.18 25.92 -9.40
C TRP A 98 12.70 25.85 -10.85
N VAL A 99 13.10 26.97 -11.47
CA VAL A 99 13.33 27.01 -12.94
C VAL A 99 14.56 27.84 -13.36
N LEU A 100 15.05 28.73 -12.50
CA LEU A 100 16.07 29.72 -12.81
C LEU A 100 17.28 29.64 -11.87
N ASN A 101 18.49 29.66 -12.44
CA ASN A 101 19.65 30.17 -11.68
C ASN A 101 19.42 31.67 -11.44
N GLU A 102 19.90 32.22 -10.32
CA GLU A 102 19.53 33.50 -9.68
C GLU A 102 19.47 34.81 -10.54
N SER A 103 19.66 34.80 -11.87
CA SER A 103 19.89 36.04 -12.64
C SER A 103 19.20 36.22 -14.01
N ASP A 104 18.15 35.47 -14.36
CA ASP A 104 17.43 35.76 -15.62
C ASP A 104 16.25 36.74 -15.35
N GLU A 105 16.36 37.97 -15.85
CA GLU A 105 15.23 38.91 -15.94
C GLU A 105 14.07 38.26 -16.70
N ILE A 106 12.84 38.33 -16.16
CA ILE A 106 11.65 37.73 -16.78
C ILE A 106 11.27 38.55 -18.02
N LYS A 107 11.98 38.35 -19.13
CA LYS A 107 11.66 38.95 -20.43
C LYS A 107 10.66 38.08 -21.17
N ILE A 108 9.72 38.72 -21.86
CA ILE A 108 8.68 38.07 -22.69
C ILE A 108 9.31 37.06 -23.68
N ASP A 109 10.52 37.35 -24.16
CA ASP A 109 11.25 36.51 -25.11
C ASP A 109 11.70 35.15 -24.55
N GLN A 110 11.83 35.04 -23.21
CA GLN A 110 12.23 33.81 -22.52
C GLN A 110 11.04 32.99 -22.01
N LEU A 111 9.81 33.53 -22.13
CA LEU A 111 8.58 32.87 -21.68
C LEU A 111 8.37 31.48 -22.32
N PRO A 112 8.64 31.25 -23.63
CA PRO A 112 8.51 29.92 -24.23
C PRO A 112 9.46 28.88 -23.60
N GLN A 113 10.69 29.29 -23.26
CA GLN A 113 11.67 28.40 -22.62
C GLN A 113 11.26 28.07 -21.18
N LEU A 114 10.74 29.06 -20.44
CA LEU A 114 10.22 28.87 -19.08
C LEU A 114 9.04 27.90 -19.08
N MET A 115 8.09 28.06 -20.02
CA MET A 115 6.94 27.16 -20.17
C MET A 115 7.37 25.74 -20.53
N SER A 116 8.39 25.59 -21.38
CA SER A 116 8.95 24.27 -21.70
C SER A 116 9.55 23.59 -20.46
N LYS A 117 10.28 24.32 -19.62
CA LYS A 117 10.83 23.79 -18.37
C LYS A 117 9.73 23.39 -17.37
N ILE A 118 8.68 24.21 -17.24
CA ILE A 118 7.51 23.87 -16.40
C ILE A 118 6.82 22.60 -16.90
N ASN A 119 6.60 22.47 -18.20
CA ASN A 119 5.99 21.27 -18.79
C ASN A 119 6.86 20.02 -18.55
N GLN A 120 8.19 20.15 -18.64
CA GLN A 120 9.11 19.05 -18.37
C GLN A 120 9.07 18.64 -16.88
N ALA A 121 9.02 19.61 -15.97
CA ALA A 121 8.86 19.33 -14.54
C ALA A 121 7.52 18.65 -14.24
N GLN A 122 6.41 19.13 -14.83
CA GLN A 122 5.09 18.51 -14.70
C GLN A 122 5.08 17.08 -15.26
N ALA A 123 5.71 16.83 -16.40
CA ALA A 123 5.84 15.49 -16.97
C ALA A 123 6.59 14.55 -16.01
N SER A 124 7.72 15.00 -15.44
CA SER A 124 8.46 14.21 -14.46
C SER A 124 7.64 13.85 -13.22
N TYR A 125 6.82 14.78 -12.71
CA TYR A 125 5.92 14.46 -11.59
C TYR A 125 4.81 13.47 -11.99
N ARG A 126 4.26 13.57 -13.21
CA ARG A 126 3.27 12.61 -13.73
C ARG A 126 3.87 11.22 -13.88
N ASP A 127 5.08 11.10 -14.45
CA ASP A 127 5.79 9.82 -14.55
C ASP A 127 6.02 9.20 -13.16
N ARG A 128 6.33 10.02 -12.15
CA ARG A 128 6.45 9.55 -10.75
C ARG A 128 5.12 9.05 -10.20
N ILE A 129 4.02 9.76 -10.46
CA ILE A 129 2.67 9.31 -10.06
C ILE A 129 2.35 7.96 -10.70
N ASP A 130 2.59 7.83 -12.00
CA ASP A 130 2.32 6.60 -12.74
C ASP A 130 3.13 5.42 -12.21
N ASN A 131 4.42 5.63 -11.93
CA ASN A 131 5.27 4.59 -11.34
C ASN A 131 4.76 4.12 -9.97
N TYR A 132 4.44 5.03 -9.06
CA TYR A 132 3.88 4.67 -7.75
C TYR A 132 2.50 4.00 -7.87
N TYR A 133 1.70 4.40 -8.85
CA TYR A 133 0.40 3.80 -9.10
C TYR A 133 0.54 2.35 -9.57
N ILE A 134 1.42 2.09 -10.55
CA ILE A 134 1.70 0.74 -11.05
C ILE A 134 2.25 -0.14 -9.93
N GLU A 135 3.21 0.37 -9.16
CA GLU A 135 3.76 -0.35 -8.00
C GLU A 135 2.66 -0.73 -7.00
N ASN A 136 1.74 0.19 -6.69
CA ASN A 136 0.60 -0.12 -5.82
C ASN A 136 -0.34 -1.18 -6.38
N VAL A 137 -0.57 -1.19 -7.70
CA VAL A 137 -1.35 -2.26 -8.34
C VAL A 137 -0.67 -3.60 -8.12
N GLU A 138 0.63 -3.70 -8.37
CA GLU A 138 1.41 -4.92 -8.17
C GLU A 138 1.42 -5.37 -6.70
N LEU A 139 1.64 -4.44 -5.76
CA LEU A 139 1.60 -4.72 -4.32
C LEU A 139 0.22 -5.26 -3.89
N ASN A 140 -0.86 -4.64 -4.36
CA ASN A 140 -2.22 -5.09 -4.07
C ASN A 140 -2.52 -6.49 -4.62
N GLU A 141 -2.00 -6.84 -5.81
CA GLU A 141 -2.12 -8.20 -6.34
C GLU A 141 -1.40 -9.23 -5.47
N VAL A 142 -0.21 -8.88 -4.95
CA VAL A 142 0.53 -9.75 -4.02
C VAL A 142 -0.21 -9.89 -2.70
N MET A 143 -0.76 -8.79 -2.15
CA MET A 143 -1.56 -8.80 -0.94
C MET A 143 -2.81 -9.67 -1.09
N ALA A 144 -3.54 -9.55 -2.21
CA ALA A 144 -4.70 -10.41 -2.49
C ALA A 144 -4.36 -11.90 -2.50
N LYS A 145 -3.21 -12.28 -3.07
CA LYS A 145 -2.71 -13.67 -3.02
C LYS A 145 -2.31 -14.10 -1.60
N GLN A 146 -1.83 -13.18 -0.77
CA GLN A 146 -1.53 -13.46 0.64
C GLN A 146 -2.81 -13.63 1.45
N ASP A 147 -3.84 -12.82 1.21
CA ASP A 147 -5.14 -12.91 1.87
C ASP A 147 -5.82 -14.25 1.61
N GLU A 148 -5.75 -14.76 0.38
CA GLU A 148 -6.25 -16.10 0.04
C GLU A 148 -5.53 -17.17 0.88
N LYS A 149 -4.20 -17.10 0.97
CA LYS A 149 -3.41 -18.04 1.79
C LYS A 149 -3.73 -17.91 3.27
N ILE A 150 -3.84 -16.68 3.78
CA ILE A 150 -4.19 -16.41 5.17
C ILE A 150 -5.56 -17.01 5.49
N ALA A 151 -6.56 -16.81 4.61
CA ALA A 151 -7.88 -17.39 4.77
C ALA A 151 -7.83 -18.93 4.79
N TRP A 152 -7.07 -19.53 3.87
CA TRP A 152 -6.87 -20.98 3.82
C TRP A 152 -6.26 -21.54 5.10
N TYR A 153 -5.17 -20.95 5.59
CA TYR A 153 -4.52 -21.39 6.83
C TYR A 153 -5.40 -21.15 8.08
N LYS A 154 -6.17 -20.06 8.13
CA LYS A 154 -7.16 -19.82 9.19
C LYS A 154 -8.21 -20.93 9.23
N ASN A 155 -8.76 -21.29 8.07
CA ASN A 155 -9.77 -22.35 7.97
C ASN A 155 -9.20 -23.71 8.40
N ILE A 156 -7.97 -24.02 8.02
CA ILE A 156 -7.28 -25.25 8.45
C ILE A 156 -7.03 -25.24 9.95
N GLY A 157 -6.47 -24.17 10.50
CA GLY A 157 -6.24 -24.04 11.95
C GLY A 157 -7.53 -24.27 12.75
N LEU A 158 -8.63 -23.62 12.32
CA LEU A 158 -9.94 -23.78 12.95
C LEU A 158 -10.48 -25.21 12.81
N PHE A 159 -10.34 -25.82 11.63
CA PHE A 159 -10.73 -27.21 11.42
C PHE A 159 -9.98 -28.17 12.36
N LEU A 160 -8.65 -28.06 12.45
CA LEU A 160 -7.84 -28.88 13.35
C LEU A 160 -8.28 -28.71 14.81
N GLN A 161 -8.57 -27.47 15.22
CA GLN A 161 -8.99 -27.17 16.59
C GLN A 161 -10.36 -27.78 16.92
N VAL A 162 -11.38 -27.54 16.06
CA VAL A 162 -12.73 -28.07 16.25
C VAL A 162 -12.73 -29.60 16.22
N PHE A 163 -12.02 -30.19 15.25
CA PHE A 163 -11.94 -31.64 15.14
C PHE A 163 -11.17 -32.27 16.30
N GLY A 164 -10.08 -31.62 16.74
CA GLY A 164 -9.32 -32.06 17.92
C GLY A 164 -10.16 -32.04 19.20
N LEU A 165 -10.95 -30.98 19.42
CA LEU A 165 -11.88 -30.91 20.54
C LEU A 165 -12.98 -31.98 20.44
N ALA A 166 -13.55 -32.18 19.25
CA ALA A 166 -14.56 -33.20 19.02
C ALA A 166 -14.05 -34.62 19.33
N LEU A 167 -12.80 -34.95 18.98
CA LEU A 167 -12.18 -36.23 19.33
C LEU A 167 -11.99 -36.43 20.84
N ILE A 168 -11.59 -35.36 21.55
CA ILE A 168 -11.46 -35.38 23.01
C ILE A 168 -12.84 -35.58 23.66
N LEU A 169 -13.87 -34.89 23.18
CA LEU A 169 -15.25 -35.02 23.67
C LEU A 169 -15.87 -36.39 23.34
N ALA A 170 -15.67 -36.91 22.12
CA ALA A 170 -16.18 -38.21 21.70
C ALA A 170 -15.69 -39.35 22.61
N ARG A 171 -14.44 -39.25 23.11
CA ARG A 171 -13.92 -40.17 24.12
C ARG A 171 -14.66 -40.08 25.45
N ASP A 172 -15.04 -38.87 25.87
CA ASP A 172 -15.74 -38.68 27.14
C ASP A 172 -17.19 -39.21 27.09
N LEU A 173 -17.85 -39.07 25.94
CA LEU A 173 -19.14 -39.72 25.66
C LEU A 173 -19.04 -41.25 25.64
N ALA A 174 -17.98 -41.81 25.04
CA ALA A 174 -17.77 -43.26 24.97
C ALA A 174 -17.41 -43.91 26.32
N ARG A 175 -17.07 -43.13 27.35
CA ARG A 175 -16.82 -43.63 28.72
C ARG A 175 -18.07 -43.73 29.60
N LYS A 176 -19.17 -43.06 29.21
CA LYS A 176 -20.43 -43.04 29.97
C LYS A 176 -21.43 -44.13 29.55
N GLN A 177 -21.12 -44.91 28.52
CA GLN A 177 -21.80 -46.16 28.15
C GLN A 177 -21.01 -47.35 28.67
#